data_AF-A0A4Q3WSU4-F1
#
_entry.id   AF-A0A4Q3WSU4-F1
#
_cell.length_a   1.000
_cell.length_b   1.000
_cell.length_c   1.000
_cell.angle_alpha   90.00
_cell.angle_beta   90.00
_cell.angle_gamma   90.00
#
_symmetry.space_group_name_H-M   'P 1'
#
loop_
_entity.id
_entity.type
_entity.pdbx_description
1 polymer ?
#
loop_
_entity_poly.entity_id
_entity_poly.type
_entity_poly.pdbx_seq_one_letter_code
_entity_poly.pdbx_strand_id
1 'polypeptide(L)'
;MSATPACIETNTVFKMNHSRARQHALDGASPGDIVLFHHARGMNRIITMVSGSRYYHVGIYAGGTQVIESRISGVSKRSLMDAKFQLRFRVIPAPGGPEVGRAALLLKRLHHR
;
A
#
# COMPACT_ATOMS: atom_id res chain seq x y z
N MET A 1 -26.69 31.09 20.35
CA MET A 1 -26.78 30.17 19.20
C MET A 1 -25.47 29.39 19.14
N SER A 2 -25.46 28.16 19.65
CA SER A 2 -24.28 27.29 19.70
C SER A 2 -24.30 26.38 18.47
N ALA A 3 -23.22 26.38 17.70
CA ALA A 3 -23.04 25.47 16.58
C ALA A 3 -22.65 24.07 17.10
N THR A 4 -23.36 23.04 16.63
CA THR A 4 -23.18 21.63 16.99
C THR A 4 -21.90 21.04 16.35
N PRO A 5 -21.04 20.29 17.07
CA PRO A 5 -19.74 19.81 16.55
C PRO A 5 -19.77 18.42 15.87
N ALA A 6 -20.93 17.93 15.41
CA ALA A 6 -21.10 16.53 14.99
C ALA A 6 -20.36 16.13 13.68
N CYS A 7 -19.98 17.09 12.83
CA CYS A 7 -19.38 16.78 11.52
C CYS A 7 -17.86 16.54 11.54
N ILE A 8 -17.16 16.89 12.63
CA ILE A 8 -15.70 16.76 12.72
C ILE A 8 -15.28 15.42 13.34
N GLU A 9 -16.05 14.88 14.28
CA GLU A 9 -15.70 13.64 14.98
C GLU A 9 -15.73 12.40 14.09
N THR A 10 -16.73 12.26 13.22
CA THR A 10 -16.91 11.05 12.39
C THR A 10 -15.77 10.86 11.39
N ASN A 11 -15.33 11.93 10.74
CA ASN A 11 -14.21 11.91 9.80
C ASN A 11 -12.87 11.61 10.49
N THR A 12 -12.70 12.08 11.73
CA THR A 12 -11.45 11.90 12.48
C THR A 12 -11.34 10.46 12.99
N VAL A 13 -12.41 9.91 13.57
CA VAL A 13 -12.49 8.52 14.02
C VAL A 13 -12.33 7.55 12.84
N PHE A 14 -12.97 7.83 11.70
CA PHE A 14 -12.85 6.99 10.51
C PHE A 14 -11.41 6.95 9.96
N LYS A 15 -10.73 8.10 9.90
CA LYS A 15 -9.30 8.17 9.51
C LYS A 15 -8.39 7.41 10.48
N MET A 16 -8.65 7.49 11.80
CA MET A 16 -7.90 6.76 12.82
C MET A 16 -8.09 5.24 12.73
N ASN A 17 -9.30 4.75 12.47
CA ASN A 17 -9.55 3.31 12.35
C ASN A 17 -8.83 2.71 11.12
N HIS A 18 -8.80 3.45 10.01
CA HIS A 18 -8.08 3.03 8.81
C HIS A 18 -6.56 3.10 8.96
N SER A 19 -6.00 4.04 9.73
CA SER A 19 -4.56 4.05 9.98
C SER A 19 -4.14 2.85 10.85
N ARG A 20 -4.91 2.52 11.89
CA ARG A 20 -4.65 1.33 12.73
C ARG A 20 -4.74 0.02 11.95
N ALA A 21 -5.78 -0.16 11.14
CA ALA A 21 -5.93 -1.36 10.33
C ALA A 21 -4.78 -1.52 9.31
N ARG A 22 -4.34 -0.42 8.70
CA ARG A 22 -3.18 -0.42 7.80
C ARG A 22 -1.88 -0.70 8.54
N GLN A 23 -1.72 -0.17 9.75
CA GLN A 23 -0.56 -0.47 10.60
C GLN A 23 -0.52 -1.95 10.95
N HIS A 24 -1.64 -2.52 11.39
CA HIS A 24 -1.75 -3.94 11.70
C HIS A 24 -1.49 -4.83 10.47
N ALA A 25 -1.85 -4.38 9.27
CA ALA A 25 -1.53 -5.11 8.04
C ALA A 25 -0.02 -5.14 7.71
N LEU A 26 0.78 -4.31 8.37
CA LEU A 26 2.25 -4.27 8.26
C LEU A 26 2.95 -4.98 9.43
N ASP A 27 2.21 -5.46 10.43
CA ASP A 27 2.80 -6.18 11.54
C ASP A 27 3.40 -7.49 11.03
N GLY A 28 4.70 -7.68 11.30
CA GLY A 28 5.47 -8.82 10.79
C GLY A 28 5.95 -8.70 9.33
N ALA A 29 5.65 -7.60 8.63
CA ALA A 29 6.13 -7.37 7.27
C ALA A 29 7.64 -7.07 7.24
N SER A 30 8.34 -7.70 6.30
CA SER A 30 9.77 -7.50 6.06
C SER A 30 10.04 -6.72 4.77
N PRO A 31 11.03 -5.81 4.73
CA PRO A 31 11.41 -5.15 3.49
C PRO A 31 11.70 -6.17 2.38
N GLY A 32 11.04 -5.99 1.23
CA GLY A 32 11.06 -6.92 0.11
C GLY A 32 9.79 -7.74 -0.05
N ASP A 33 8.94 -7.80 0.99
CA ASP A 33 7.62 -8.43 0.91
C ASP A 33 6.73 -7.74 -0.13
N ILE A 34 5.76 -8.49 -0.65
CA ILE A 34 4.89 -8.02 -1.73
C ILE A 34 3.64 -7.40 -1.13
N VAL A 35 3.32 -6.18 -1.57
CA VAL A 35 2.09 -5.46 -1.20
C VAL A 35 1.07 -5.61 -2.33
N LEU A 36 -0.03 -6.30 -2.05
CA LEU A 36 -1.13 -6.49 -2.99
C LEU A 36 -2.31 -5.57 -2.65
N PHE A 37 -2.67 -4.68 -3.57
CA PHE A 37 -3.80 -3.76 -3.39
C PHE A 37 -5.10 -4.36 -3.91
N HIS A 38 -6.17 -4.20 -3.14
CA HIS A 38 -7.49 -4.76 -3.44
C HIS A 38 -8.61 -3.74 -3.20
N HIS A 39 -9.85 -4.08 -3.59
CA HIS A 39 -10.99 -3.17 -3.68
C HIS A 39 -10.76 -2.03 -4.70
N ALA A 40 -10.63 -2.41 -5.97
CA ALA A 40 -10.42 -1.47 -7.07
C ALA A 40 -11.53 -0.41 -7.17
N ARG A 41 -11.13 0.82 -7.48
CA ARG A 41 -12.03 1.96 -7.72
C ARG A 41 -11.73 2.59 -9.08
N GLY A 42 -12.76 3.15 -9.71
CA GLY A 42 -12.66 3.75 -11.04
C GLY A 42 -12.12 2.76 -12.08
N MET A 43 -11.20 3.24 -12.92
CA MET A 43 -10.62 2.47 -14.04
C MET A 43 -9.87 1.20 -13.60
N ASN A 44 -9.40 1.11 -12.36
CA ASN A 44 -8.74 -0.09 -11.85
C ASN A 44 -9.68 -1.30 -11.79
N ARG A 45 -11.01 -1.10 -11.83
CA ARG A 45 -11.98 -2.22 -11.89
C ARG A 45 -11.84 -3.03 -13.16
N ILE A 46 -11.36 -2.43 -14.25
CA ILE A 46 -11.10 -3.15 -15.51
C ILE A 46 -10.04 -4.22 -15.29
N ILE A 47 -8.98 -3.90 -14.54
CA ILE A 47 -7.92 -4.87 -14.20
C ILE A 47 -8.51 -6.06 -13.47
N THR A 48 -9.37 -5.84 -12.47
CA THR A 48 -9.98 -6.93 -11.70
C THR A 48 -10.96 -7.77 -12.53
N MET A 49 -11.71 -7.14 -13.45
CA MET A 49 -12.64 -7.85 -14.34
C MET A 49 -11.89 -8.73 -15.35
N VAL A 50 -10.87 -8.17 -16.02
CA VAL A 50 -10.09 -8.89 -17.04
C VAL A 50 -9.24 -9.99 -16.44
N SER A 51 -8.62 -9.75 -15.29
CA SER A 51 -7.75 -10.74 -14.64
C SER A 51 -8.50 -11.80 -13.83
N GLY A 52 -9.79 -11.61 -13.55
CA GLY A 52 -10.52 -12.43 -12.57
C GLY A 52 -9.96 -12.36 -11.14
N SER A 53 -9.03 -11.42 -10.87
CA SER A 53 -8.36 -11.29 -9.58
C SER A 53 -8.97 -10.18 -8.74
N ARG A 54 -8.96 -10.37 -7.41
CA ARG A 54 -9.33 -9.32 -6.44
C ARG A 54 -8.31 -8.19 -6.34
N TYR A 55 -7.09 -8.42 -6.85
CA TYR A 55 -5.96 -7.51 -6.73
C TYR A 55 -5.78 -6.73 -8.03
N TYR A 56 -5.71 -5.41 -7.94
CA TYR A 56 -5.62 -4.53 -9.10
C TYR A 56 -4.25 -3.85 -9.25
N HIS A 57 -3.40 -3.97 -8.25
CA HIS A 57 -2.08 -3.36 -8.24
C HIS A 57 -1.15 -4.08 -7.26
N VAL A 58 0.16 -3.95 -7.47
CA VAL A 58 1.20 -4.56 -6.65
C VAL A 58 2.38 -3.60 -6.48
N GLY A 59 3.06 -3.73 -5.35
CA GLY A 59 4.35 -3.08 -5.10
C GLY A 59 5.21 -3.91 -4.15
N ILE A 60 6.44 -3.43 -3.91
CA ILE A 60 7.39 -4.03 -2.98
C ILE A 60 7.44 -3.17 -1.72
N TYR A 61 7.25 -3.80 -0.55
CA TYR A 61 7.35 -3.11 0.73
C TYR A 61 8.79 -2.69 1.00
N ALA A 62 9.01 -1.41 1.25
CA ALA A 62 10.32 -0.80 1.44
C ALA A 62 10.64 -0.49 2.91
N GLY A 63 9.84 -1.03 3.84
CA GLY A 63 9.97 -0.80 5.27
C GLY A 63 9.20 0.42 5.79
N GLY A 64 8.98 0.44 7.10
CA GLY A 64 8.20 1.48 7.80
C GLY A 64 6.75 1.53 7.32
N THR A 65 6.44 2.49 6.46
CA THR A 65 5.11 2.61 5.83
C THR A 65 5.21 2.75 4.32
N GLN A 66 6.35 2.39 3.73
CA GLN A 66 6.67 2.75 2.36
C GLN A 66 6.53 1.58 1.41
N VAL A 67 6.05 1.85 0.20
CA VAL A 67 5.98 0.89 -0.91
C VAL A 67 6.67 1.49 -2.13
N ILE A 68 7.39 0.64 -2.88
CA ILE A 68 7.90 0.96 -4.20
C ILE A 68 6.98 0.30 -5.22
N GLU A 69 6.49 1.05 -6.18
CA GLU A 69 5.49 0.58 -7.13
C GLU A 69 5.73 1.18 -8.52
N SER A 70 5.33 0.43 -9.55
CA SER A 70 5.35 0.90 -10.94
C SER A 70 4.01 1.52 -11.28
N ARG A 71 4.01 2.80 -11.62
CA ARG A 71 2.84 3.55 -12.09
C ARG A 71 2.99 3.83 -13.58
N ILE A 72 1.90 4.26 -14.22
CA ILE A 72 1.94 4.76 -15.60
C ILE A 72 2.98 5.90 -15.75
N SER A 73 3.14 6.72 -14.71
CA SER A 73 4.15 7.79 -14.65
C SER A 73 5.56 7.33 -14.31
N GLY A 74 5.82 6.02 -14.21
CA GLY A 74 7.10 5.44 -13.83
C GLY A 74 7.15 4.87 -12.41
N VAL A 75 8.36 4.44 -12.01
CA VAL A 75 8.60 3.82 -10.69
C VAL A 75 8.67 4.90 -9.61
N SER A 76 7.82 4.78 -8.59
CA SER A 76 7.78 5.75 -7.49
C SER A 76 7.75 5.06 -6.13
N LYS A 77 8.07 5.84 -5.09
CA LYS A 77 7.95 5.45 -3.68
C LYS A 77 6.79 6.20 -3.07
N ARG A 78 5.94 5.51 -2.31
CA ARG A 78 4.74 6.09 -1.71
C ARG A 78 4.51 5.58 -0.31
N SER A 79 3.89 6.41 0.53
CA SER A 79 3.41 6.00 1.85
C SER A 79 2.08 5.25 1.75
N LEU A 80 2.02 4.07 2.37
CA LEU A 80 0.80 3.28 2.57
C LEU A 80 -0.17 3.96 3.55
N MET A 81 0.30 4.93 4.33
CA MET A 81 -0.52 5.69 5.29
C MET A 81 -1.15 6.94 4.70
N ASP A 82 -0.84 7.30 3.45
CA ASP A 82 -1.40 8.48 2.79
C ASP A 82 -2.94 8.43 2.86
N ALA A 83 -3.53 9.44 3.51
CA ALA A 83 -4.96 9.53 3.74
C ALA A 83 -5.72 9.99 2.48
N LYS A 84 -5.03 10.59 1.51
CA LYS A 84 -5.61 10.96 0.21
C LYS A 84 -6.10 9.73 -0.54
N PHE A 85 -5.44 8.59 -0.33
CA PHE A 85 -5.76 7.33 -0.96
C PHE A 85 -6.32 6.37 0.09
N GLN A 86 -7.58 5.95 -0.06
CA GLN A 86 -8.20 4.92 0.79
C GLN A 86 -7.65 3.53 0.43
N LEU A 87 -6.35 3.33 0.63
CA LEU A 87 -5.63 2.13 0.23
C LEU A 87 -6.04 0.96 1.11
N ARG A 88 -6.43 -0.14 0.47
CA ARG A 88 -6.63 -1.44 1.11
C ARG A 88 -5.65 -2.41 0.48
N PHE A 89 -4.86 -3.05 1.33
CA PHE A 89 -3.78 -3.92 0.88
C PHE A 89 -3.60 -5.10 1.82
N ARG A 90 -2.96 -6.13 1.27
CA ARG A 90 -2.42 -7.28 2.00
C ARG A 90 -0.92 -7.35 1.74
N VAL A 91 -0.15 -7.65 2.77
CA VAL A 91 1.26 -8.02 2.62
C VAL A 91 1.36 -9.53 2.54
N ILE A 92 2.16 -10.04 1.61
CA ILE A 92 2.55 -11.45 1.56
C ILE A 92 4.09 -11.55 1.59
N PRO A 93 4.64 -12.59 2.22
CA PRO A 93 6.09 -12.78 2.27
C PRO A 93 6.71 -12.83 0.87
N ALA A 94 7.93 -12.31 0.74
CA ALA A 94 8.72 -12.47 -0.47
C ALA A 94 8.90 -13.97 -0.81
N PRO A 95 8.65 -14.39 -2.06
CA PRO A 95 8.97 -15.75 -2.51
C PRO A 95 10.45 -16.02 -2.35
N GLY A 96 10.81 -17.14 -1.71
CA GLY A 96 12.21 -17.47 -1.42
C GLY A 96 12.77 -16.80 -0.15
N GLY A 97 11.92 -16.15 0.66
CA GLY A 97 12.28 -15.68 1.99
C GLY A 97 12.75 -14.22 2.06
N PRO A 98 12.95 -13.68 3.28
CA PRO A 98 13.27 -12.27 3.50
C PRO A 98 14.57 -11.80 2.84
N GLU A 99 15.56 -12.68 2.68
CA GLU A 99 16.83 -12.39 2.02
C GLU A 99 16.67 -12.06 0.53
N VAL A 100 15.83 -12.83 -0.19
CA VAL A 100 15.51 -12.57 -1.60
C VAL A 100 14.76 -11.25 -1.72
N GLY A 101 13.81 -11.00 -0.81
CA GLY A 101 13.09 -9.73 -0.75
C GLY A 101 14.03 -8.53 -0.59
N ARG A 102 15.00 -8.60 0.33
CA ARG A 102 15.99 -7.54 0.53
C ARG A 102 16.87 -7.34 -0.71
N ALA A 103 17.27 -8.40 -1.39
CA ALA A 103 18.06 -8.30 -2.62
C ALA A 103 17.32 -7.53 -3.73
N ALA A 104 16.01 -7.74 -3.86
CA ALA A 104 15.18 -7.02 -4.83
C ALA A 104 15.17 -5.50 -4.60
N LEU A 105 15.30 -5.05 -3.35
CA LEU A 105 15.40 -3.62 -3.01
C LEU A 105 16.78 -3.02 -3.32
N LEU A 106 17.83 -3.83 -3.35
CA LEU A 106 19.22 -3.39 -3.52
C LEU A 106 19.63 -3.18 -4.98
N LEU A 107 18.97 -3.85 -5.93
CA LEU A 107 19.22 -3.72 -7.37
C LEU A 107 19.06 -2.28 -7.89
N LYS A 108 18.40 -1.38 -7.13
CA LYS A 108 18.29 0.04 -7.46
C LYS A 108 19.57 0.86 -7.24
N ARG A 109 20.57 0.35 -6.50
CA ARG A 109 21.84 1.06 -6.22
C ARG A 109 22.95 0.79 -7.24
N LEU A 110 22.82 -0.21 -8.11
CA LEU A 110 23.90 -0.64 -9.01
C LEU A 110 23.86 -0.02 -10.41
N HIS A 111 22.78 0.65 -10.81
CA HIS A 111 22.63 1.26 -12.14
C HIS A 111 22.79 2.79 -12.18
N HIS A 112 23.43 3.38 -11.16
CA HIS A 112 23.80 4.82 -11.12
C HIS A 112 25.33 5.03 -11.08
N ARG A 113 26.11 4.19 -11.76
CA ARG A 113 27.50 4.50 -12.11
C ARG A 113 27.63 4.69 -13.60
#